data_AF-A0A7C7ALU6-F1
#
_entry.id   AF-A0A7C7ALU6-F1
#
_cell.length_a   1.000
_cell.length_b   1.000
_cell.length_c   1.000
_cell.angle_alpha   90.00
_cell.angle_beta   90.00
_cell.angle_gamma   90.00
#
_symmetry.space_group_name_H-M   'P 1'
#
loop_
_entity.id
_entity.type
_entity.pdbx_description
1 polymer ?
#
loop_
_entity_poly.entity_id
_entity_poly.type
_entity_poly.pdbx_seq_one_letter_code
_entity_poly.pdbx_strand_id
1 'polypeptide(L)'
;MLDNATKPQLNPNLAKSIAAMRENNTEETRNLMVNEVMRTGFLTPAQMDPIPEVDADGRAILTKDTKISFMNLKNNDGGSYLGAFTEKAEIERWNAEDKLQTIMVTFDDLAHIVLTSNGQLNGFVINPFHESITFESDLIANLAEQKRAFQSKTNEDIKKEMDRQAIERAAQGPF
;
A
#
# COMPACT_ATOMS: atom_id res chain seq x y z
N MET A 1 11.96 31.61 13.02
CA MET A 1 10.75 30.86 13.42
C MET A 1 9.76 30.99 12.28
N LEU A 2 9.14 29.86 11.89
CA LEU A 2 8.27 29.63 10.73
C LEU A 2 9.11 29.48 9.44
N ASP A 3 9.05 28.38 8.69
CA ASP A 3 7.86 27.66 8.24
C ASP A 3 7.95 26.13 8.43
N ASN A 4 7.09 25.58 9.30
CA ASN A 4 6.67 24.19 9.19
C ASN A 4 5.58 24.15 8.10
N ALA A 5 5.98 24.36 6.84
CA ALA A 5 5.10 24.20 5.70
C ALA A 5 4.70 22.72 5.69
N THR A 6 3.49 22.44 6.19
CA THR A 6 2.91 21.10 6.18
C THR A 6 2.75 20.73 4.72
N LYS A 7 3.73 20.00 4.18
CA LYS A 7 3.64 19.48 2.81
C LYS A 7 2.39 18.61 2.76
N PRO A 8 1.59 18.71 1.69
CA PRO A 8 0.41 17.88 1.56
C PRO A 8 0.85 16.41 1.51
N GLN A 9 0.70 15.72 2.63
CA GLN A 9 0.83 14.28 2.70
C GLN A 9 -0.38 13.67 2.01
N LEU A 10 -0.17 12.68 1.16
CA LEU A 10 -1.27 12.00 0.47
C LEU A 10 -2.22 11.34 1.49
N ASN A 11 -1.71 10.99 2.69
CA ASN A 11 -2.45 10.27 3.74
C ASN A 11 -2.12 10.79 5.16
N PRO A 12 -2.77 11.86 5.63
CA PRO A 12 -2.52 12.43 6.97
C PRO A 12 -2.94 11.50 8.11
N ASN A 13 -3.88 10.58 7.88
CA ASN A 13 -4.30 9.61 8.90
C ASN A 13 -3.22 8.57 9.17
N LEU A 14 -2.54 8.09 8.12
CA LEU A 14 -1.41 7.19 8.28
C LEU A 14 -0.30 7.86 9.10
N ALA A 15 0.11 9.09 8.77
CA ALA A 15 1.13 9.79 9.54
C ALA A 15 0.74 9.98 11.02
N LYS A 16 -0.51 10.34 11.31
CA LYS A 16 -1.02 10.42 12.69
C LYS A 16 -0.94 9.07 13.41
N SER A 17 -1.34 7.98 12.74
CA SER A 17 -1.31 6.64 13.34
C SER A 17 0.13 6.16 13.60
N ILE A 18 1.07 6.52 12.72
CA ILE A 18 2.50 6.27 12.89
C ILE A 18 3.04 7.03 14.10
N ALA A 19 2.73 8.33 14.20
CA ALA A 19 3.13 9.15 15.33
C ALA A 19 2.58 8.59 16.66
N ALA A 20 1.29 8.23 16.70
CA ALA A 20 0.67 7.64 17.88
C ALA A 20 1.32 6.30 18.29
N MET A 21 1.64 5.44 17.33
CA MET A 21 2.32 4.16 17.58
C MET A 21 3.76 4.36 18.08
N ARG A 22 4.47 5.37 17.59
CA ARG A 22 5.81 5.73 18.05
C ARG A 22 5.80 6.35 19.45
N GLU A 23 4.82 7.20 19.75
CA GLU A 23 4.66 7.83 21.06
C GLU A 23 4.25 6.81 22.13
N ASN A 24 3.29 5.94 21.81
CA ASN A 24 2.81 4.92 22.73
C ASN A 24 2.59 3.59 22.01
N ASN A 25 3.57 2.69 22.10
CA ASN A 25 3.61 1.45 21.32
C ASN A 25 2.75 0.33 21.93
N THR A 26 1.42 0.50 21.90
CA THR A 26 0.42 -0.47 22.36
C THR A 26 -0.15 -1.30 21.22
N GLU A 27 -0.90 -2.35 21.54
CA GLU A 27 -1.64 -3.11 20.53
C GLU A 27 -2.64 -2.22 19.76
N GLU A 28 -3.32 -1.31 20.46
CA GLU A 28 -4.28 -0.38 19.86
C GLU A 28 -3.63 0.54 18.84
N THR A 29 -2.53 1.20 19.19
CA THR A 29 -1.87 2.15 18.28
C THR A 29 -1.19 1.44 17.11
N ARG A 30 -0.67 0.22 17.30
CA ARG A 30 -0.20 -0.64 16.20
C ARG A 30 -1.33 -1.03 15.26
N ASN A 31 -2.48 -1.45 15.80
CA ASN A 31 -3.64 -1.84 15.01
C ASN A 31 -4.19 -0.66 14.21
N LEU A 32 -4.23 0.55 14.80
CA LEU A 32 -4.59 1.77 14.09
C LEU A 32 -3.63 2.02 12.91
N MET A 33 -2.32 1.91 13.14
CA MET A 33 -1.32 2.08 12.08
C MET A 33 -1.47 1.06 10.95
N VAL A 34 -1.61 -0.23 11.29
CA VAL A 34 -1.83 -1.30 10.31
C VAL A 34 -3.12 -1.05 9.52
N ASN A 35 -4.22 -0.64 10.17
CA ASN A 35 -5.48 -0.35 9.50
C ASN A 35 -5.36 0.80 8.49
N GLU A 36 -4.58 1.84 8.81
CA GLU A 36 -4.32 2.93 7.87
C GLU A 36 -3.43 2.49 6.71
N VAL A 37 -2.39 1.67 6.96
CA VAL A 37 -1.55 1.09 5.89
C VAL A 37 -2.39 0.28 4.91
N MET A 38 -3.35 -0.51 5.41
CA MET A 38 -4.22 -1.36 4.60
C MET A 38 -5.14 -0.59 3.65
N ARG A 39 -5.41 0.68 3.96
CA ARG A 39 -6.32 1.57 3.21
C ARG A 39 -5.57 2.61 2.38
N THR A 40 -4.27 2.75 2.61
CA THR A 40 -3.43 3.78 2.00
C THR A 40 -2.97 3.35 0.61
N GLY A 41 -3.09 4.27 -0.35
CA GLY A 41 -2.34 4.22 -1.59
C GLY A 41 -0.94 4.81 -1.38
N PHE A 42 0.08 4.03 -1.70
CA PHE A 42 1.48 4.44 -1.66
C PHE A 42 1.96 4.76 -3.05
N LEU A 43 2.94 5.65 -3.14
CA LEU A 43 3.66 5.89 -4.37
C LEU A 43 4.95 5.06 -4.34
N THR A 44 5.27 4.37 -5.43
CA THR A 44 6.51 3.58 -5.55
C THR A 44 7.18 3.88 -6.88
N PRO A 45 8.49 4.17 -6.90
CA PRO A 45 9.22 4.37 -8.14
C PRO A 45 9.46 3.03 -8.86
N ALA A 46 9.26 3.06 -10.16
CA ALA A 46 9.48 1.92 -11.03
C ALA A 46 10.00 2.41 -12.37
N GLN A 47 10.79 1.56 -13.02
CA GLN A 47 11.11 1.70 -14.43
C GLN A 47 10.02 0.99 -15.24
N MET A 48 9.54 1.67 -16.28
CA MET A 48 8.57 1.11 -17.22
C MET A 48 9.15 1.05 -18.63
N ASP A 49 8.94 -0.08 -19.31
CA ASP A 49 9.33 -0.28 -20.70
C ASP A 49 8.16 -0.86 -21.52
N PRO A 50 7.59 -0.10 -22.49
CA PRO A 50 7.93 1.28 -22.82
C PRO A 50 7.48 2.27 -21.74
N ILE A 51 8.06 3.46 -21.73
CA ILE A 51 7.62 4.57 -20.88
C ILE A 51 6.15 4.88 -21.23
N PRO A 52 5.22 4.87 -20.27
CA PRO A 52 3.82 5.13 -20.54
C PRO A 52 3.61 6.59 -20.96
N GLU A 53 2.67 6.79 -21.87
CA GLU A 53 2.11 8.11 -22.10
C GLU A 53 1.32 8.54 -20.87
N VAL A 54 1.28 9.85 -20.61
CA VAL A 54 0.54 10.41 -19.49
C VAL A 54 -0.70 11.11 -20.05
N ASP A 55 -1.87 10.82 -19.49
CA ASP A 55 -3.11 11.49 -19.88
C ASP A 55 -3.16 12.95 -19.36
N ALA A 56 -4.23 13.67 -19.72
CA ALA A 56 -4.42 15.06 -19.33
C ALA A 56 -4.50 15.28 -17.80
N ASP A 57 -4.81 14.22 -17.03
CA ASP A 57 -4.91 14.24 -15.57
C ASP A 57 -3.60 13.81 -14.89
N GLY A 58 -2.53 13.59 -15.66
CA GLY A 58 -1.24 13.18 -15.12
C GLY A 58 -1.14 11.68 -14.81
N ARG A 59 -2.06 10.85 -15.31
CA ARG A 59 -2.07 9.40 -15.06
C ARG A 59 -1.35 8.65 -16.18
N ALA A 60 -0.53 7.68 -15.80
CA ALA A 60 0.15 6.81 -16.75
C ALA A 60 -0.84 5.86 -17.45
N ILE A 61 -0.85 5.87 -18.78
CA ILE A 61 -1.59 4.94 -19.62
C ILE A 61 -0.71 3.69 -19.82
N LEU A 62 -1.01 2.63 -19.07
CA LEU A 62 -0.30 1.35 -19.19
C LEU A 62 -0.84 0.53 -20.36
N THR A 63 0.06 0.01 -21.20
CA THR A 63 -0.27 -0.95 -22.26
C THR A 63 -0.05 -2.38 -21.75
N LYS A 64 -0.67 -3.38 -22.37
CA LYS A 64 -0.51 -4.79 -21.96
C LYS A 64 0.94 -5.28 -22.04
N ASP A 65 1.76 -4.65 -22.86
CA ASP A 65 3.15 -5.03 -23.08
C ASP A 65 4.14 -4.26 -22.18
N THR A 66 3.64 -3.36 -21.33
CA THR A 66 4.47 -2.57 -20.42
C THR A 66 5.08 -3.46 -19.33
N LYS A 67 6.41 -3.60 -19.35
CA LYS A 67 7.18 -4.24 -18.29
C LYS A 67 7.42 -3.24 -17.17
N ILE A 68 7.09 -3.63 -15.93
CA ILE A 68 7.30 -2.81 -14.74
C ILE A 68 8.40 -3.43 -13.90
N SER A 69 9.48 -2.68 -13.68
CA SER A 69 10.59 -3.05 -12.81
C SER A 69 10.62 -2.11 -11.61
N PHE A 70 10.25 -2.61 -10.44
CA PHE A 70 10.30 -1.81 -9.22
C PHE A 70 11.74 -1.58 -8.76
N MET A 71 12.01 -0.39 -8.24
CA MET A 71 13.31 -0.07 -7.68
C MET A 71 13.39 -0.53 -6.23
N ASN A 72 14.43 -1.29 -5.90
CA ASN A 72 14.64 -1.81 -4.56
C ASN A 72 15.65 -0.94 -3.80
N LEU A 73 15.36 -0.71 -2.53
CA LEU A 73 16.26 -0.11 -1.54
C LEU A 73 17.06 -1.21 -0.87
N LYS A 74 18.35 -0.97 -0.70
CA LYS A 74 19.22 -1.86 0.09
C LYS A 74 19.46 -1.26 1.46
N ASN A 75 19.31 -2.05 2.51
CA ASN A 75 19.77 -1.67 3.83
C ASN A 75 21.27 -2.00 4.00
N ASN A 76 21.88 -1.56 5.10
CA ASN A 76 23.30 -1.79 5.36
C ASN A 76 23.65 -3.28 5.55
N ASP A 77 22.67 -4.09 5.94
CA ASP A 77 22.82 -5.54 6.16
C ASP A 77 22.60 -6.36 4.88
N GLY A 78 22.40 -5.69 3.73
CA GLY A 78 22.21 -6.32 2.42
C GLY A 78 20.78 -6.75 2.12
N GLY A 79 19.83 -6.50 3.01
CA GLY A 79 18.40 -6.71 2.79
C GLY A 79 17.85 -5.77 1.71
N SER A 80 16.91 -6.28 0.91
CA SER A 80 16.33 -5.62 -0.26
C SER A 80 14.85 -5.36 -0.04
N TYR A 81 14.41 -4.11 -0.20
CA TYR A 81 13.07 -3.67 0.15
C TYR A 81 12.45 -2.81 -0.94
N LEU A 82 11.13 -2.88 -1.13
CA LEU A 82 10.41 -1.88 -1.93
C LEU A 82 10.27 -0.58 -1.15
N GLY A 83 10.39 0.57 -1.81
CA GLY A 83 10.06 1.85 -1.20
C GLY A 83 8.59 2.22 -1.44
N ALA A 84 7.89 2.59 -0.37
CA ALA A 84 6.50 3.02 -0.39
C ALA A 84 6.41 4.43 0.19
N PHE A 85 5.97 5.40 -0.60
CA PHE A 85 5.96 6.81 -0.21
C PHE A 85 4.55 7.32 0.00
N THR A 86 4.37 8.10 1.06
CA THR A 86 3.12 8.80 1.34
C THR A 86 3.08 10.21 0.76
N GLU A 87 4.16 10.70 0.15
CA GLU A 87 4.21 12.00 -0.50
C GLU A 87 5.15 12.02 -1.70
N LYS A 88 4.83 12.83 -2.71
CA LYS A 88 5.66 13.01 -3.90
C LYS A 88 7.03 13.62 -3.57
N ALA A 89 7.10 14.49 -2.56
CA ALA A 89 8.33 15.17 -2.18
C ALA A 89 9.40 14.19 -1.66
N GLU A 90 9.03 13.05 -1.09
CA GLU A 90 9.98 12.00 -0.72
C GLU A 90 10.50 11.23 -1.92
N ILE A 91 9.65 11.00 -2.92
CA ILE A 91 10.08 10.38 -4.18
C ILE A 91 11.06 11.28 -4.90
N GLU A 92 10.83 12.58 -4.95
CA GLU A 92 11.78 13.53 -5.56
C GLU A 92 13.15 13.50 -4.88
N ARG A 93 13.23 13.16 -3.58
CA ARG A 93 14.52 12.95 -2.88
C ARG A 93 15.24 11.68 -3.32
N TRP A 94 14.50 10.64 -3.74
CA TRP A 94 15.08 9.44 -4.36
C TRP A 94 15.41 9.66 -5.83
N ASN A 95 14.48 10.27 -6.56
CA ASN A 95 14.38 10.27 -8.01
C ASN A 95 14.94 11.56 -8.64
N ALA A 96 15.83 12.27 -7.93
CA ALA A 96 16.36 13.54 -8.40
C ALA A 96 17.18 13.41 -9.70
N GLU A 97 17.74 12.23 -9.96
CA GLU A 97 18.67 11.98 -11.08
C GLU A 97 18.10 11.04 -12.15
N ASP A 98 17.35 10.01 -11.76
CA ASP A 98 16.74 9.05 -12.67
C ASP A 98 15.32 9.47 -13.01
N LYS A 99 14.91 9.45 -14.28
CA LYS A 99 13.53 9.78 -14.68
C LYS A 99 12.58 8.61 -14.42
N LEU A 100 12.59 8.03 -13.22
CA LEU A 100 11.73 6.88 -12.91
C LEU A 100 10.27 7.32 -12.86
N GLN A 101 9.40 6.43 -13.33
CA GLN A 101 7.97 6.61 -13.24
C GLN A 101 7.51 6.32 -11.81
N THR A 102 6.46 7.00 -11.36
CA THR A 102 5.85 6.76 -10.05
C THR A 102 4.52 6.07 -10.25
N ILE A 103 4.30 4.96 -9.54
CA ILE A 103 3.07 4.18 -9.56
C ILE A 103 2.37 4.32 -8.22
N MET A 104 1.05 4.45 -8.23
CA MET A 104 0.25 4.28 -7.02
C MET A 104 -0.03 2.78 -6.81
N VAL A 105 0.43 2.25 -5.66
CA VAL A 105 0.28 0.85 -5.26
C VAL A 105 -0.43 0.75 -3.92
N THR A 106 -1.16 -0.32 -3.70
CA THR A 106 -1.82 -0.62 -2.43
C THR A 106 -0.96 -1.54 -1.57
N PHE A 107 -1.38 -1.78 -0.32
CA PHE A 107 -0.78 -2.85 0.50
C PHE A 107 -0.84 -4.22 -0.20
N ASP A 108 -1.95 -4.54 -0.89
CA ASP A 108 -2.10 -5.86 -1.52
C ASP A 108 -1.11 -6.05 -2.68
N ASP A 109 -0.84 -4.98 -3.43
CA ASP A 109 0.16 -4.99 -4.51
C ASP A 109 1.57 -5.18 -3.93
N LEU A 110 1.94 -4.39 -2.91
CA LEU A 110 3.22 -4.51 -2.22
C LEU A 110 3.41 -5.91 -1.63
N ALA A 111 2.39 -6.44 -0.97
CA ALA A 111 2.41 -7.77 -0.38
C ALA A 111 2.58 -8.84 -1.45
N HIS A 112 1.84 -8.74 -2.56
CA HIS A 112 1.98 -9.66 -3.68
C HIS A 112 3.41 -9.65 -4.25
N ILE A 113 3.98 -8.47 -4.52
CA ILE A 113 5.33 -8.35 -5.08
C ILE A 113 6.38 -8.95 -4.13
N VAL A 114 6.33 -8.61 -2.83
CA VAL A 114 7.28 -9.14 -1.83
C VAL A 114 7.16 -10.66 -1.72
N LEU A 115 5.95 -11.19 -1.55
CA LEU A 115 5.74 -12.62 -1.29
C LEU A 115 5.99 -13.51 -2.52
N THR A 116 5.87 -12.96 -3.75
CA THR A 116 6.18 -13.68 -5.00
C THR A 116 7.62 -13.51 -5.46
N SER A 117 8.43 -12.72 -4.74
CA SER A 117 9.84 -12.44 -5.10
C SER A 117 10.80 -13.62 -4.90
N ASN A 118 10.32 -14.77 -4.40
CA ASN A 118 11.14 -15.94 -4.05
C ASN A 118 12.33 -15.59 -3.12
N GLY A 119 12.10 -14.70 -2.16
CA GLY A 119 13.11 -14.28 -1.17
C GLY A 119 14.07 -13.19 -1.65
N GLN A 120 13.88 -12.63 -2.86
CA GLN A 120 14.67 -11.50 -3.34
C GLN A 120 14.32 -10.18 -2.65
N LEU A 121 13.11 -10.08 -2.09
CA LEU A 121 12.67 -8.94 -1.28
C LEU A 121 12.43 -9.40 0.16
N ASN A 122 13.03 -8.69 1.10
CA ASN A 122 12.83 -8.87 2.52
C ASN A 122 11.55 -8.19 3.02
N GLY A 123 11.04 -7.19 2.29
CA GLY A 123 9.87 -6.43 2.72
C GLY A 123 9.62 -5.18 1.89
N PHE A 124 8.86 -4.26 2.46
CA PHE A 124 8.77 -2.88 1.98
C PHE A 124 9.00 -1.89 3.12
N VAL A 125 9.44 -0.68 2.79
CA VAL A 125 9.70 0.41 3.72
C VAL A 125 8.82 1.59 3.36
N ILE A 126 7.97 1.99 4.29
CA ILE A 126 7.21 3.24 4.22
C ILE A 126 8.15 4.39 4.55
N ASN A 127 8.16 5.42 3.71
CA ASN A 127 8.92 6.66 3.87
C ASN A 127 10.39 6.44 4.28
N PRO A 128 11.20 5.76 3.46
CA PRO A 128 12.57 5.35 3.79
C PRO A 128 13.50 6.50 4.19
N PHE A 129 13.22 7.74 3.76
CA PHE A 129 14.07 8.91 4.03
C PHE A 129 13.54 9.79 5.16
N HIS A 130 12.33 9.54 5.69
CA HIS A 130 11.75 10.33 6.77
C HIS A 130 10.70 9.52 7.53
N GLU A 131 10.84 9.39 8.86
CA GLU A 131 9.88 8.61 9.67
C GLU A 131 9.66 7.17 9.16
N SER A 132 10.75 6.50 8.76
CA SER A 132 10.67 5.19 8.12
C SER A 132 10.01 4.10 8.97
N ILE A 133 9.23 3.23 8.30
CA ILE A 133 8.65 2.03 8.90
C ILE A 133 8.87 0.85 7.96
N THR A 134 9.48 -0.20 8.48
CA THR A 134 9.73 -1.43 7.73
C THR A 134 8.67 -2.47 8.01
N PHE A 135 8.15 -3.06 6.94
CA PHE A 135 7.29 -4.23 6.97
C PHE A 135 8.09 -5.41 6.42
N GLU A 136 8.50 -6.30 7.30
CA GLU A 136 9.21 -7.53 6.93
C GLU A 136 8.25 -8.56 6.30
N SER A 137 8.78 -9.40 5.42
CA SER A 137 8.04 -10.41 4.65
C SER A 137 7.15 -11.32 5.51
N ASP A 138 7.63 -11.75 6.68
CA ASP A 138 6.84 -12.56 7.62
C ASP A 138 5.63 -11.78 8.18
N LEU A 139 5.82 -10.52 8.54
CA LEU A 139 4.73 -9.66 8.99
C LEU A 139 3.73 -9.41 7.85
N ILE A 140 4.23 -9.17 6.64
CA ILE A 140 3.42 -8.99 5.43
C ILE A 140 2.57 -10.24 5.18
N ALA A 141 3.16 -11.43 5.25
CA ALA A 141 2.44 -12.69 5.06
C ALA A 141 1.29 -12.85 6.06
N ASN A 142 1.58 -12.64 7.36
CA ASN A 142 0.59 -12.70 8.42
C ASN A 142 -0.55 -11.71 8.21
N LEU A 143 -0.23 -10.46 7.86
CA LEU A 143 -1.22 -9.41 7.63
C LEU A 143 -2.06 -9.67 6.38
N ALA A 144 -1.45 -10.16 5.30
CA ALA A 144 -2.16 -10.51 4.07
C ALA A 144 -3.12 -11.69 4.30
N GLU A 145 -2.71 -12.70 5.07
CA GLU A 145 -3.56 -13.83 5.45
C GLU A 145 -4.75 -13.36 6.30
N GLN A 146 -4.52 -12.56 7.34
CA GLN A 146 -5.58 -12.00 8.18
C GLN A 146 -6.60 -11.20 7.37
N LYS A 147 -6.11 -10.35 6.45
CA LYS A 147 -6.98 -9.56 5.56
C LYS A 147 -7.82 -10.46 4.65
N ARG A 148 -7.23 -11.49 4.05
CA ARG A 148 -7.95 -12.47 3.20
C ARG A 148 -9.00 -13.25 4.00
N ALA A 149 -8.66 -13.72 5.20
CA ALA A 149 -9.57 -14.44 6.07
C ALA A 149 -10.78 -13.58 6.46
N PHE A 150 -10.55 -12.30 6.81
CA PHE A 150 -11.60 -11.35 7.12
C PHE A 150 -12.52 -11.08 5.91
N GLN A 151 -11.94 -10.88 4.72
CA GLN A 151 -12.70 -10.67 3.49
C GLN A 151 -13.54 -11.90 3.11
N SER A 152 -12.97 -13.11 3.22
CA SER A 152 -13.70 -14.35 2.94
C SER A 152 -14.92 -14.51 3.85
N LYS A 153 -14.72 -14.32 5.17
CA LYS A 153 -15.81 -14.40 6.14
C LYS A 153 -16.90 -13.35 5.86
N THR A 154 -16.50 -12.12 5.59
CA THR A 154 -17.43 -11.02 5.27
C THR A 154 -18.26 -11.34 4.02
N ASN A 155 -17.62 -11.86 2.97
CA ASN A 155 -18.31 -12.23 1.73
C ASN A 155 -19.28 -13.40 1.92
N GLU A 156 -18.92 -14.38 2.76
CA GLU A 156 -19.82 -15.48 3.12
C GLU A 156 -21.05 -15.00 3.88
N ASP A 157 -20.87 -14.08 4.85
CA ASP A 157 -21.96 -13.54 5.65
C ASP A 157 -22.90 -12.68 4.78
N ILE A 158 -22.35 -11.85 3.88
CA ILE A 158 -23.15 -11.09 2.90
C ILE A 158 -23.96 -12.02 2.01
N LYS A 159 -23.34 -13.10 1.50
CA LYS A 159 -24.02 -14.06 0.63
C LYS A 159 -25.18 -14.75 1.36
N LYS A 160 -24.98 -15.20 2.60
CA LYS A 160 -26.04 -15.83 3.41
C LYS A 160 -27.21 -14.88 3.65
N GLU A 161 -26.94 -13.60 3.92
CA GLU A 161 -27.98 -12.59 4.11
C GLU A 161 -28.73 -12.30 2.81
N MET A 162 -28.04 -12.21 1.67
CA MET A 162 -28.67 -12.06 0.37
C MET A 162 -29.57 -13.25 0.01
N ASP A 163 -29.12 -14.47 0.26
CA ASP A 163 -29.88 -15.70 0.03
C ASP A 163 -31.13 -15.73 0.92
N ARG A 164 -31.00 -15.34 2.20
CA ARG A 164 -32.12 -15.23 3.13
C ARG A 164 -33.16 -14.20 2.66
N GLN A 165 -32.73 -13.00 2.28
CA GLN A 165 -33.62 -11.96 1.79
C GLN A 165 -34.31 -12.35 0.48
N ALA A 166 -33.64 -13.10 -0.40
CA ALA A 166 -34.23 -13.61 -1.64
C ALA A 166 -35.36 -14.61 -1.35
N ILE A 167 -35.16 -15.52 -0.38
CA ILE A 167 -36.18 -16.47 0.08
C ILE A 167 -37.38 -15.73 0.69
N GLU A 168 -37.14 -14.74 1.56
CA GLU A 168 -38.20 -13.95 2.20
C GLU A 168 -39.01 -13.13 1.16
N ARG A 169 -38.35 -12.54 0.15
CA ARG A 169 -39.02 -11.83 -0.95
C ARG A 169 -39.85 -12.76 -1.84
N ALA A 170 -39.34 -13.96 -2.13
CA ALA A 170 -40.09 -14.96 -2.89
C ALA A 170 -41.34 -15.44 -2.14
N ALA A 171 -41.28 -15.49 -0.80
CA ALA A 171 -42.40 -15.89 0.05
C ALA A 171 -43.49 -14.81 0.18
N GLN A 172 -43.18 -13.53 -0.08
CA GLN A 172 -44.16 -12.43 0.03
C GLN A 172 -45.03 -12.23 -1.21
N GLY A 173 -44.72 -12.90 -2.34
CA GLY A 173 -45.50 -12.87 -3.58
C GLY A 173 -45.53 -11.50 -4.29
N PRO A 174 -45.77 -11.46 -5.62
CA PRO A 174 -46.01 -10.19 -6.30
C PRO A 174 -47.41 -9.67 -5.90
N PHE A 175 -47.46 -8.43 -5.40
CA PHE A 175 -48.72 -7.68 -5.21
C PHE A 175 -49.44 -7.47 -6.55
#